data_AF-A0A559MAX4-F1
#
_entry.id   AF-A0A559MAX4-F1
#
_cell.length_a   1.000
_cell.length_b   1.000
_cell.length_c   1.000
_cell.angle_alpha   90.00
_cell.angle_beta   90.00
_cell.angle_gamma   90.00
#
_symmetry.space_group_name_H-M   'P 1'
#
loop_
_entity.id
_entity.type
_entity.pdbx_description
1 polymer ?
#
loop_
_entity_poly.entity_id
_entity_poly.type
_entity_poly.pdbx_seq_one_letter_code
_entity_poly.pdbx_strand_id
1 'polypeptide(L)'
;MTNFRLVAEAEAPRVLAGTIMFLPPKDKIPKGAWTDPELLDGAFNHPVAMVSCPQPKEIQHTSHVEIAIMTSFHGSTVKAHLASKGIHTASGTLAAERSGHLRVVTASKPHAKDVLKLRDGKGMKRDSCYVGIRRTYGVELR
;
A
#
# COMPACT_ATOMS: atom_id res chain seq x y z
N MET A 1 2.48 21.24 -6.53
CA MET A 1 3.39 20.08 -6.46
C MET A 1 3.26 19.52 -5.05
N THR A 2 2.97 18.23 -4.90
CA THR A 2 2.94 17.59 -3.58
C THR A 2 4.39 17.46 -3.10
N ASN A 3 4.73 18.09 -1.99
CA ASN A 3 6.08 17.98 -1.42
C ASN A 3 6.25 16.56 -0.87
N PHE A 4 6.88 15.69 -1.67
CA PHE A 4 7.31 14.37 -1.24
C PHE A 4 8.54 14.51 -0.33
N ARG A 5 8.52 13.82 0.82
CA ARG A 5 9.62 13.80 1.78
C ARG A 5 9.91 12.34 2.14
N LEU A 6 11.17 11.94 2.00
CA LEU A 6 11.65 10.65 2.48
C LEU A 6 11.51 10.56 4.00
N VAL A 7 11.50 9.33 4.53
CA VAL A 7 11.53 9.12 5.97
C VAL A 7 12.83 9.73 6.51
N ALA A 8 12.75 10.49 7.59
CA ALA A 8 13.95 10.91 8.29
C ALA A 8 14.38 9.80 9.27
N GLU A 9 15.67 9.69 9.54
CA GLU A 9 16.21 8.68 10.46
C GLU A 9 15.53 8.71 11.85
N ALA A 10 15.27 9.91 12.37
CA ALA A 10 14.57 10.12 13.64
C ALA A 10 13.10 9.63 13.66
N GLU A 11 12.53 9.36 12.48
CA GLU A 11 11.15 8.88 12.33
C GLU A 11 11.08 7.35 12.20
N ALA A 12 12.19 6.67 11.92
CA ALA A 12 12.22 5.22 11.76
C ALA A 12 11.59 4.47 12.95
N PRO A 13 11.88 4.81 14.23
CA PRO A 13 11.26 4.15 15.39
C PRO A 13 9.74 4.31 15.51
N ARG A 14 9.16 5.25 14.76
CA ARG A 14 7.72 5.52 14.74
C ARG A 14 6.99 4.75 13.64
N VAL A 15 7.73 4.11 12.74
CA VAL A 15 7.16 3.30 11.67
C VAL A 15 6.75 1.95 12.24
N LEU A 16 5.47 1.63 12.07
CA LEU A 16 4.85 0.40 12.57
C LEU A 16 4.16 -0.34 11.44
N ALA A 17 3.98 -1.65 11.60
CA ALA A 17 3.05 -2.41 10.76
C ALA A 17 1.65 -1.75 10.78
N GLY A 18 1.01 -1.69 9.61
CA GLY A 18 -0.24 -0.96 9.37
C GLY A 18 -0.06 0.53 9.02
N THR A 19 1.14 1.09 9.15
CA THR A 19 1.40 2.47 8.72
C THR A 19 1.25 2.60 7.22
N ILE A 20 0.57 3.64 6.75
CA ILE A 20 0.51 3.96 5.32
C ILE A 20 1.55 5.02 5.01
N MET A 21 2.35 4.71 4.00
CA MET A 21 3.40 5.57 3.49
C MET A 21 3.25 5.74 1.98
N PHE A 22 4.10 6.56 1.40
CA PHE A 22 4.17 6.72 -0.04
C PHE A 22 5.51 6.17 -0.52
N LEU A 23 5.48 5.17 -1.40
CA LEU A 23 6.68 4.68 -2.06
C LEU A 23 7.12 5.72 -3.09
N PRO A 24 8.33 6.29 -2.99
CA PRO A 24 8.82 7.31 -3.91
C PRO A 24 8.75 6.89 -5.38
N PRO A 25 8.74 7.88 -6.30
CA PRO A 25 9.18 7.64 -7.68
C PRO A 25 10.58 7.02 -7.71
N LYS A 26 10.83 6.14 -8.67
CA LYS A 26 12.09 5.38 -8.76
C LYS A 26 13.34 6.28 -8.85
N ASP A 27 13.24 7.43 -9.51
CA ASP A 27 14.32 8.42 -9.63
C ASP A 27 14.63 9.17 -8.32
N LYS A 28 13.75 9.06 -7.31
CA LYS A 28 13.91 9.67 -5.99
C LYS A 28 14.42 8.70 -4.93
N ILE A 29 14.59 7.42 -5.27
CA ILE A 29 15.14 6.43 -4.37
C ILE A 29 16.62 6.73 -4.15
N PRO A 30 17.07 6.89 -2.89
CA PRO A 30 18.47 7.17 -2.60
C PRO A 30 19.41 6.08 -3.14
N LYS A 31 20.54 6.48 -3.74
CA LYS A 31 21.52 5.56 -4.34
C LYS A 31 22.04 4.53 -3.34
N GLY A 32 21.84 3.24 -3.63
CA GLY A 32 22.24 2.15 -2.74
C GLY A 32 21.19 1.73 -1.72
N ALA A 33 20.01 2.33 -1.72
CA ALA A 33 18.88 1.81 -0.94
C ALA A 33 18.41 0.50 -1.58
N TRP A 34 18.16 -0.51 -0.77
CA TRP A 34 17.71 -1.79 -1.28
C TRP A 34 16.20 -1.78 -1.60
N THR A 35 15.84 -2.38 -2.73
CA THR A 35 14.45 -2.68 -3.11
C THR A 35 14.37 -4.10 -3.65
N ASP A 36 13.29 -4.80 -3.35
CA ASP A 36 13.01 -6.13 -3.87
C ASP A 36 13.12 -6.15 -5.41
N PRO A 37 13.91 -7.07 -6.00
CA PRO A 37 14.03 -7.20 -7.45
C PRO A 37 12.72 -7.52 -8.17
N GLU A 38 11.75 -8.13 -7.48
CA GLU A 38 10.42 -8.43 -8.05
C GLU A 38 9.46 -7.24 -8.02
N LEU A 39 9.86 -6.13 -7.39
CA LEU A 39 9.08 -4.90 -7.35
C LEU A 39 8.99 -4.26 -8.73
N LEU A 40 7.84 -4.40 -9.38
CA LEU A 40 7.57 -3.90 -10.72
C LEU A 40 7.72 -2.37 -10.80
N ASP A 41 8.19 -1.85 -11.94
CA ASP A 41 8.35 -0.39 -12.15
C ASP A 41 7.05 0.40 -11.94
N GLY A 42 5.90 -0.22 -12.23
CA GLY A 42 4.58 0.38 -11.99
C GLY A 42 4.15 0.42 -10.52
N ALA A 43 4.95 -0.11 -9.59
CA ALA A 43 4.66 -0.08 -8.17
C ALA A 43 5.17 1.20 -7.47
N PHE A 44 6.16 1.88 -8.06
CA PHE A 44 6.70 3.15 -7.54
C PHE A 44 5.70 4.30 -7.70
N ASN A 45 5.89 5.36 -6.92
CA ASN A 45 4.99 6.52 -6.92
C ASN A 45 3.54 6.16 -6.50
N HIS A 46 3.40 5.26 -5.54
CA HIS A 46 2.11 4.78 -5.02
C HIS A 46 2.06 4.80 -3.48
N PRO A 47 0.86 4.97 -2.89
CA PRO A 47 0.67 4.66 -1.48
C PRO A 47 0.92 3.18 -1.22
N VAL A 48 1.49 2.88 -0.06
CA VAL A 48 1.81 1.52 0.38
C VAL A 48 1.42 1.35 1.85
N ALA A 49 0.97 0.16 2.22
CA ALA A 49 0.75 -0.22 3.60
C ALA A 49 1.97 -1.02 4.09
N MET A 50 2.50 -0.65 5.24
CA MET A 50 3.52 -1.44 5.93
C MET A 50 2.89 -2.73 6.43
N VAL A 51 3.36 -3.87 5.96
CA VAL A 51 2.85 -5.20 6.37
C VAL A 51 3.61 -5.69 7.57
N SER A 52 4.94 -5.64 7.52
CA SER A 52 5.81 -6.03 8.61
C SER A 52 7.05 -5.13 8.67
N CYS A 53 7.56 -4.93 9.88
CA CYS A 53 8.78 -4.18 10.14
C CYS A 53 9.45 -4.75 11.41
N PRO A 54 10.75 -4.51 11.63
CA PRO A 54 11.40 -4.83 12.90
C PRO A 54 10.68 -4.15 14.08
N GLN A 55 10.93 -4.65 15.30
CA GLN A 55 10.30 -4.07 16.48
C GLN A 55 10.67 -2.58 16.65
N PRO A 56 9.82 -1.74 17.27
CA PRO A 56 10.03 -0.30 17.32
C PRO A 56 11.37 0.15 17.94
N LYS A 57 11.95 -0.68 18.82
CA LYS A 57 13.26 -0.42 19.44
C LYS A 57 14.46 -0.84 18.58
N GLU A 58 14.21 -1.64 17.56
CA GLU A 58 15.22 -2.26 16.69
C GLU A 58 15.18 -1.71 15.26
N ILE A 59 14.07 -1.11 14.86
CA ILE A 59 13.92 -0.53 13.54
C ILE A 59 14.85 0.67 13.37
N GLN A 60 15.64 0.61 12.31
CA GLN A 60 16.59 1.62 11.90
C GLN A 60 16.20 2.15 10.52
N HIS A 61 16.79 3.27 10.12
CA HIS A 61 16.51 3.87 8.83
C HIS A 61 16.94 2.99 7.65
N THR A 62 17.88 2.09 7.86
CA THR A 62 18.35 1.09 6.89
C THR A 62 17.70 -0.28 7.06
N SER A 63 16.70 -0.39 7.94
CA SER A 63 15.99 -1.66 8.12
C SER A 63 15.19 -2.01 6.86
N HIS A 64 15.18 -3.30 6.56
CA HIS A 64 14.28 -3.85 5.56
C HIS A 64 12.89 -4.02 6.16
N VAL A 65 11.90 -3.56 5.42
CA VAL A 65 10.50 -3.60 5.79
C VAL A 65 9.69 -4.19 4.65
N GLU A 66 8.55 -4.77 4.97
CA GLU A 66 7.67 -5.39 4.00
C GLU A 66 6.48 -4.48 3.71
N ILE A 67 6.24 -4.20 2.43
CA ILE A 67 5.17 -3.31 1.99
C ILE A 67 4.18 -4.03 1.09
N ALA A 68 2.93 -3.58 1.12
CA ALA A 68 1.89 -3.94 0.17
C ALA A 68 1.43 -2.70 -0.60
N ILE A 69 1.40 -2.79 -1.92
CA ILE A 69 1.02 -1.68 -2.79
C ILE A 69 -0.49 -1.41 -2.65
N MET A 70 -0.82 -0.13 -2.48
CA MET A 70 -2.21 0.34 -2.47
C MET A 70 -2.60 0.93 -3.81
N THR A 71 -3.74 0.51 -4.33
CA THR A 71 -4.29 0.99 -5.59
C THR A 71 -5.69 1.58 -5.41
N SER A 72 -5.98 2.60 -6.23
CA SER A 72 -7.29 3.23 -6.32
C SER A 72 -8.22 2.59 -7.37
N PHE A 73 -7.85 1.43 -7.95
CA PHE A 73 -8.70 0.73 -8.92
C PHE A 73 -10.10 0.48 -8.34
N HIS A 74 -11.13 0.60 -9.18
CA HIS A 74 -12.49 0.30 -8.74
C HIS A 74 -12.69 -1.20 -8.66
N GLY A 75 -13.54 -1.68 -7.75
CA GLY A 75 -13.89 -3.10 -7.70
C GLY A 75 -14.47 -3.64 -9.01
N SER A 76 -15.06 -2.76 -9.86
CA SER A 76 -15.50 -3.12 -11.22
C SER A 76 -14.34 -3.41 -12.16
N THR A 77 -13.20 -2.73 -12.02
CA THR A 77 -11.99 -3.02 -12.78
C THR A 77 -11.44 -4.40 -12.42
N VAL A 78 -11.40 -4.73 -11.13
CA VAL A 78 -11.00 -6.07 -10.66
C VAL A 78 -12.00 -7.13 -11.15
N LYS A 79 -13.30 -6.85 -11.07
CA LYS A 79 -14.36 -7.75 -11.58
C LYS A 79 -14.21 -7.99 -13.08
N ALA A 80 -13.95 -6.95 -13.88
CA ALA A 80 -13.74 -7.09 -15.31
C ALA A 80 -12.48 -7.91 -15.64
N HIS A 81 -11.38 -7.67 -14.91
CA HIS A 81 -10.14 -8.44 -15.05
C HIS A 81 -10.30 -9.93 -14.67
N LEU A 82 -11.06 -10.22 -13.62
CA LEU A 82 -11.38 -11.61 -13.25
C LEU A 82 -12.32 -12.26 -14.26
N ALA A 83 -13.32 -11.51 -14.76
CA ALA A 83 -14.24 -12.00 -15.78
C ALA A 83 -13.51 -12.35 -17.09
N SER A 84 -12.49 -11.57 -17.50
CA SER A 84 -11.66 -11.89 -18.67
C SER A 84 -10.80 -13.15 -18.47
N LYS A 85 -10.69 -13.66 -17.23
CA LYS A 85 -10.06 -14.93 -16.87
C LYS A 85 -11.09 -16.04 -16.57
N GLY A 86 -12.37 -15.82 -16.91
CA GLY A 86 -13.47 -16.76 -16.68
C GLY A 86 -13.99 -16.80 -15.23
N ILE A 87 -13.52 -15.91 -14.35
CA ILE A 87 -13.95 -15.85 -12.95
C ILE A 87 -15.01 -14.77 -12.80
N HIS A 88 -16.27 -15.18 -12.72
CA HIS A 88 -17.40 -14.26 -12.51
C HIS A 88 -17.69 -14.06 -11.02
N THR A 89 -17.90 -12.82 -10.61
CA THR A 89 -18.28 -12.47 -9.23
C THR A 89 -19.51 -11.57 -9.21
N ALA A 90 -20.33 -11.72 -8.18
CA ALA A 90 -21.56 -10.93 -8.02
C ALA A 90 -21.26 -9.42 -7.89
N SER A 91 -20.23 -9.05 -7.12
CA SER A 91 -19.87 -7.65 -6.85
C SER A 91 -18.37 -7.39 -7.04
N GLY A 92 -18.01 -6.11 -7.17
CA GLY A 92 -16.61 -5.67 -7.20
C GLY A 92 -15.88 -5.90 -5.87
N THR A 93 -16.61 -5.88 -4.74
CA THR A 93 -16.06 -6.22 -3.42
C THR A 93 -15.65 -7.69 -3.36
N LEU A 94 -16.54 -8.59 -3.81
CA LEU A 94 -16.23 -10.02 -3.86
C LEU A 94 -15.12 -10.34 -4.87
N ALA A 95 -15.04 -9.58 -5.97
CA ALA A 95 -13.91 -9.66 -6.91
C ALA A 95 -12.59 -9.31 -6.22
N ALA A 96 -12.56 -8.19 -5.51
CA ALA A 96 -11.38 -7.74 -4.77
C ALA A 96 -10.93 -8.78 -3.74
N GLU A 97 -11.86 -9.26 -2.92
CA GLU A 97 -11.58 -10.30 -1.91
C GLU A 97 -10.99 -11.58 -2.55
N ARG A 98 -11.64 -12.11 -3.60
CA ARG A 98 -11.16 -13.32 -4.30
C ARG A 98 -9.80 -13.13 -4.96
N SER A 99 -9.51 -11.92 -5.43
CA SER A 99 -8.19 -11.57 -5.98
C SER A 99 -7.13 -11.29 -4.90
N GLY A 100 -7.46 -11.42 -3.61
CA GLY A 100 -6.53 -11.18 -2.51
C GLY A 100 -6.27 -9.71 -2.21
N HIS A 101 -7.22 -8.83 -2.53
CA HIS A 101 -7.15 -7.41 -2.22
C HIS A 101 -7.98 -7.11 -0.97
N LEU A 102 -7.36 -6.47 0.02
CA LEU A 102 -8.05 -5.93 1.19
C LEU A 102 -8.63 -4.56 0.83
N ARG A 103 -9.90 -4.32 1.12
CA ARG A 103 -10.52 -3.01 0.93
C ARG A 103 -10.15 -2.08 2.09
N VAL A 104 -9.71 -0.87 1.78
CA VAL A 104 -9.41 0.20 2.73
C VAL A 104 -10.28 1.40 2.41
N VAL A 105 -11.16 1.78 3.33
CA VAL A 105 -12.09 2.90 3.15
C VAL A 105 -11.43 4.17 3.68
N THR A 106 -11.48 5.21 2.88
CA THR A 106 -10.97 6.53 3.25
C THR A 106 -11.93 7.18 4.25
N ALA A 107 -11.52 8.28 4.87
CA ALA A 107 -12.34 8.99 5.85
C ALA A 107 -13.73 9.46 5.33
N SER A 108 -14.02 9.33 4.03
CA SER A 108 -15.31 9.72 3.44
C SER A 108 -16.48 8.79 3.81
N LYS A 109 -16.26 7.55 4.31
CA LYS A 109 -17.35 6.62 4.72
C LYS A 109 -17.03 5.81 6.00
N PRO A 110 -17.30 6.33 7.21
CA PRO A 110 -16.84 5.75 8.48
C PRO A 110 -17.57 4.46 8.97
N HIS A 111 -18.60 3.96 8.27
CA HIS A 111 -19.51 2.92 8.78
C HIS A 111 -19.37 1.51 8.15
N ALA A 112 -18.34 1.25 7.34
CA ALA A 112 -18.13 -0.10 6.78
C ALA A 112 -17.53 -1.06 7.82
N LYS A 113 -18.18 -2.20 8.07
CA LYS A 113 -17.63 -3.33 8.84
C LYS A 113 -16.52 -4.01 8.02
N ASP A 114 -15.47 -4.47 8.71
CA ASP A 114 -14.29 -5.19 8.17
C ASP A 114 -13.31 -4.37 7.30
N VAL A 115 -12.98 -3.14 7.73
CA VAL A 115 -12.16 -2.20 6.94
C VAL A 115 -11.12 -1.44 7.77
N LEU A 116 -9.90 -1.31 7.25
CA LEU A 116 -8.88 -0.40 7.79
C LEU A 116 -9.29 1.08 7.56
N LYS A 117 -9.37 1.86 8.64
CA LYS A 117 -9.73 3.29 8.63
C LYS A 117 -8.47 4.15 8.69
N LEU A 118 -8.33 5.10 7.77
CA LEU A 118 -7.17 6.01 7.76
C LEU A 118 -7.43 7.23 8.63
N ARG A 119 -6.51 7.52 9.54
CA ARG A 119 -6.49 8.78 10.28
C ARG A 119 -6.04 9.88 9.31
N ASP A 120 -6.82 10.96 9.19
CA ASP A 120 -6.50 12.18 8.43
C ASP A 120 -6.39 12.06 6.90
N GLY A 121 -7.28 11.28 6.27
CA GLY A 121 -7.30 10.88 4.84
C GLY A 121 -7.17 11.96 3.74
N LYS A 122 -6.07 12.71 3.71
CA LYS A 122 -5.59 13.52 2.58
C LYS A 122 -4.67 12.64 1.73
N GLY A 123 -5.15 12.16 0.60
CA GLY A 123 -4.33 11.42 -0.36
C GLY A 123 -5.11 10.57 -1.35
N MET A 124 -6.35 10.19 -1.01
CA MET A 124 -7.17 9.35 -1.86
C MET A 124 -8.51 10.02 -2.13
N LYS A 125 -8.70 10.51 -3.36
CA LYS A 125 -9.91 11.23 -3.84
C LYS A 125 -11.18 10.36 -3.90
N ARG A 126 -11.14 9.10 -3.45
CA ARG A 126 -12.20 8.09 -3.65
C ARG A 126 -12.61 7.43 -2.34
N ASP A 127 -13.84 6.90 -2.32
CA ASP A 127 -14.47 6.27 -1.15
C ASP A 127 -13.76 5.02 -0.62
N SER A 128 -12.97 4.34 -1.45
CA SER A 128 -12.14 3.23 -1.03
C SER A 128 -10.95 3.03 -1.95
N CYS A 129 -9.90 2.44 -1.40
CA CYS A 129 -8.76 1.87 -2.10
C CYS A 129 -8.62 0.39 -1.75
N TYR A 130 -7.69 -0.29 -2.41
CA TYR A 130 -7.44 -1.70 -2.23
C TYR A 130 -5.94 -1.92 -1.99
N VAL A 131 -5.61 -2.75 -1.01
CA VAL A 131 -4.24 -3.19 -0.72
C VAL A 131 -4.10 -4.62 -1.23
N GLY A 132 -3.14 -4.89 -2.12
CA GLY A 132 -2.85 -6.25 -2.55
C GLY A 132 -2.05 -6.97 -1.47
N ILE A 133 -2.69 -7.80 -0.63
CA ILE A 133 -2.01 -8.45 0.51
C ILE A 133 -1.37 -9.80 0.17
N ARG A 134 -1.64 -10.34 -1.04
CA ARG A 134 -1.03 -11.60 -1.51
C ARG A 134 0.34 -11.43 -2.18
N ARG A 135 0.71 -10.19 -2.50
CA ARG A 135 2.01 -9.84 -3.06
C ARG A 135 2.54 -8.65 -2.28
N THR A 136 3.49 -8.95 -1.43
CA THR A 136 4.25 -8.00 -0.64
C THR A 136 5.66 -7.92 -1.20
N TYR A 137 6.36 -6.83 -0.88
CA TYR A 137 7.70 -6.58 -1.39
C TYR A 137 8.58 -6.05 -0.27
N GLY A 138 9.84 -6.45 -0.27
CA GLY A 138 10.83 -5.86 0.62
C GLY A 138 11.32 -4.50 0.12
N VAL A 139 11.46 -3.53 1.01
CA VAL A 139 12.16 -2.27 0.73
C VAL A 139 12.99 -1.85 1.94
N GLU A 140 14.05 -1.09 1.72
CA GLU A 140 14.71 -0.33 2.77
C GLU A 140 13.84 0.88 3.16
N LEU A 141 13.83 1.25 4.45
CA LEU A 141 12.99 2.34 4.95
C LEU A 141 13.41 3.75 4.45
N ARG A 142 14.60 3.84 3.85
CA ARG A 142 15.28 5.07 3.42
C ARG A 142 14.66 5.83 2.25
#